data_AF-A0A1Q3CX91-F1
#
_entry.id   AF-A0A1Q3CX91-F1
#
_cell.length_a   1.000
_cell.length_b   1.000
_cell.length_c   1.000
_cell.angle_alpha   90.00
_cell.angle_beta   90.00
_cell.angle_gamma   90.00
#
_symmetry.space_group_name_H-M   'P 1'
#
loop_
_entity.id
_entity.type
_entity.pdbx_description
1 polymer ?
#
loop_
_entity_poly.entity_id
_entity_poly.type
_entity_poly.pdbx_seq_one_letter_code
_entity_poly.pdbx_strand_id
1 'polypeptide(L)'
;HVIFYALSPSEFNRVSSLDSAKEMWDRLMVTYEGTNQVKDTKINRLVHDYELFTMLNENISSMYARFNDIINSLKAIEEEKDLSTLPLEDLLGSLMAHELRMSDQAKNEPKKKTIALKVSKDEESDEDKD
;
A
#
# COMPACT_ATOMS: atom_id res chain seq x y z
N HIS A 1 -20.46 -10.08 5.94
CA HIS A 1 -21.09 -9.11 5.00
C HIS A 1 -20.15 -8.02 4.48
N VAL A 2 -19.15 -7.55 5.24
CA VAL A 2 -18.23 -6.49 4.77
C VAL A 2 -17.28 -6.96 3.64
N ILE A 3 -16.77 -8.20 3.70
CA ILE A 3 -15.82 -8.72 2.71
C ILE A 3 -16.44 -8.74 1.30
N PHE A 4 -17.70 -9.14 1.15
CA PHE A 4 -18.35 -9.27 -0.15
C PHE A 4 -18.53 -7.95 -0.94
N TYR A 5 -18.65 -6.81 -0.25
CA TYR A 5 -18.76 -5.51 -0.92
C TYR A 5 -17.41 -4.97 -1.40
N ALA A 6 -16.30 -5.48 -0.87
CA ALA A 6 -14.94 -5.11 -1.28
C ALA A 6 -14.40 -5.98 -2.42
N LEU A 7 -15.07 -7.10 -2.75
CA LEU A 7 -14.62 -8.03 -3.79
C LEU A 7 -15.17 -7.63 -5.16
N SER A 8 -14.29 -7.66 -6.17
CA SER A 8 -14.74 -7.60 -7.55
C SER A 8 -15.61 -8.82 -7.89
N PRO A 9 -16.49 -8.74 -8.89
CA PRO A 9 -17.36 -9.86 -9.27
C PRO A 9 -16.59 -11.16 -9.59
N SER A 10 -15.38 -11.06 -10.12
CA SER A 10 -14.51 -12.22 -10.37
C SER A 10 -14.01 -12.88 -9.09
N GLU A 11 -13.68 -12.09 -8.06
CA GLU A 11 -13.21 -12.62 -6.77
C GLU A 11 -14.36 -13.16 -5.92
N PHE A 12 -15.52 -12.49 -5.97
CA PHE A 12 -16.74 -13.00 -5.36
C PHE A 12 -17.06 -14.41 -5.87
N ASN A 13 -17.03 -14.64 -7.18
CA ASN A 13 -17.30 -15.95 -7.77
C ASN A 13 -16.29 -17.04 -7.37
N ARG A 14 -15.09 -16.66 -6.91
CA ARG A 14 -14.05 -17.61 -6.46
C ARG A 14 -14.21 -18.05 -5.01
N VAL A 15 -14.88 -17.24 -4.20
CA VAL A 15 -15.05 -17.49 -2.75
C VAL A 15 -16.50 -17.65 -2.31
N SER A 16 -17.46 -17.41 -3.22
CA SER A 16 -18.91 -17.50 -2.96
C SER A 16 -19.39 -18.89 -2.57
N SER A 17 -18.63 -19.94 -2.90
CA SER A 17 -18.92 -21.32 -2.53
C SER A 17 -18.34 -21.75 -1.18
N LEU A 18 -17.67 -20.85 -0.45
CA LEU A 18 -17.08 -21.14 0.86
C LEU A 18 -18.07 -20.76 1.97
N ASP A 19 -18.07 -21.50 3.08
CA ASP A 19 -19.08 -21.34 4.12
C ASP A 19 -18.64 -20.38 5.24
N SER A 20 -17.33 -20.15 5.37
CA SER A 20 -16.75 -19.30 6.41
C SER A 20 -16.01 -18.09 5.85
N ALA A 21 -16.19 -16.94 6.50
CA ALA A 21 -15.42 -15.73 6.24
C ALA A 21 -13.90 -15.97 6.36
N LYS A 22 -13.48 -16.89 7.23
CA LYS A 22 -12.08 -17.30 7.37
C LYS A 22 -11.59 -18.03 6.13
N GLU A 23 -12.38 -18.97 5.60
CA GLU A 23 -12.00 -19.70 4.38
C GLU A 23 -11.97 -18.79 3.16
N MET A 24 -12.92 -17.85 3.06
CA MET A 24 -12.91 -16.82 2.01
C MET A 24 -11.65 -15.97 2.09
N TRP A 25 -11.30 -15.50 3.29
CA TRP A 25 -10.08 -14.73 3.52
C TRP A 25 -8.82 -15.52 3.20
N ASP A 26 -8.71 -16.76 3.70
CA ASP A 26 -7.58 -17.65 3.43
C ASP A 26 -7.44 -17.93 1.92
N ARG A 27 -8.55 -18.09 1.20
CA ARG A 27 -8.57 -18.31 -0.25
C ARG A 27 -8.12 -17.07 -1.04
N LEU A 28 -8.55 -15.89 -0.62
CA LEU A 28 -8.12 -14.61 -1.22
C LEU A 28 -6.64 -14.37 -0.96
N MET A 29 -6.20 -14.53 0.28
CA MET A 29 -4.79 -14.41 0.69
C MET A 29 -3.89 -15.33 -0.15
N VAL A 30 -4.24 -16.61 -0.30
CA VAL A 30 -3.51 -17.54 -1.17
C VAL A 30 -3.50 -17.11 -2.64
N THR A 31 -4.57 -16.48 -3.12
CA THR A 31 -4.70 -16.06 -4.53
C THR A 31 -3.87 -14.81 -4.84
N TYR A 32 -3.80 -13.87 -3.90
CA TYR A 32 -3.12 -12.59 -4.09
C TYR A 32 -1.67 -12.59 -3.62
N GLU A 33 -1.35 -13.27 -2.52
CA GLU A 33 0.01 -13.33 -1.97
C GLU A 33 0.77 -14.59 -2.39
N GLY A 34 0.09 -15.58 -2.96
CA GLY A 34 0.64 -16.92 -3.20
C GLY A 34 0.69 -17.77 -1.92
N THR A 35 1.02 -19.05 -2.05
CA THR A 35 1.22 -19.91 -0.88
C THR A 35 2.63 -19.74 -0.31
N ASN A 36 2.76 -19.78 1.02
CA ASN A 36 4.08 -19.80 1.68
C ASN A 36 5.00 -20.91 1.12
N GLN A 37 4.42 -22.05 0.74
CA GLN A 37 5.15 -23.15 0.09
C GLN A 37 5.84 -22.73 -1.22
N VAL A 38 5.20 -21.92 -2.06
CA VAL A 38 5.82 -21.41 -3.30
C VAL A 38 6.95 -20.45 -2.98
N LYS A 39 6.78 -19.58 -1.96
CA LYS A 39 7.82 -18.65 -1.50
C LYS A 39 9.03 -19.43 -0.96
N ASP A 40 8.82 -20.41 -0.10
CA ASP A 40 9.88 -21.24 0.45
C ASP A 40 10.60 -22.05 -0.63
N THR A 41 9.87 -22.57 -1.62
CA THR A 41 10.48 -23.28 -2.77
C THR A 41 11.39 -22.35 -3.57
N LYS A 42 10.97 -21.10 -3.82
CA LYS A 42 11.79 -20.10 -4.53
C LYS A 42 13.05 -19.74 -3.74
N ILE A 43 12.93 -19.56 -2.43
CA ILE A 43 14.08 -19.27 -1.54
C ILE A 43 15.06 -20.43 -1.56
N ASN A 44 14.59 -21.66 -1.32
CA ASN A 44 15.45 -22.84 -1.30
C ASN A 44 16.21 -23.03 -2.63
N ARG A 45 15.54 -22.78 -3.76
CA ARG A 45 16.20 -22.80 -5.07
C ARG A 45 17.30 -21.74 -5.17
N LEU A 46 17.04 -20.51 -4.78
CA LEU A 46 18.03 -19.43 -4.86
C LEU A 46 19.21 -19.63 -3.90
N VAL A 47 18.95 -20.14 -2.70
CA VAL A 47 19.99 -20.52 -1.74
C VAL A 47 20.87 -21.63 -2.32
N HIS A 48 20.26 -22.65 -2.93
CA HIS A 48 21.01 -23.71 -3.61
C HIS A 48 21.82 -23.18 -4.81
N ASP A 49 21.23 -22.29 -5.62
CA ASP A 49 21.92 -21.64 -6.75
C ASP A 49 23.11 -20.78 -6.26
N TYR A 50 23.00 -20.16 -5.08
CA TYR A 50 24.08 -19.44 -4.41
C TYR A 50 25.16 -20.38 -3.85
N GLU A 51 24.78 -21.45 -3.15
CA GLU A 51 25.70 -22.43 -2.56
C GLU A 51 26.54 -23.16 -3.63
N LEU A 52 25.95 -23.47 -4.78
CA LEU A 52 26.63 -24.06 -5.92
C LEU A 52 27.25 -23.04 -6.86
N PHE A 53 27.27 -21.75 -6.50
CA PHE A 53 27.77 -20.72 -7.38
C PHE A 53 29.27 -20.87 -7.62
N THR A 54 29.63 -21.22 -8.85
CA THR A 54 31.01 -21.25 -9.30
C THR A 54 31.18 -20.42 -10.56
N MET A 55 32.37 -19.86 -10.74
CA MET A 55 32.76 -19.29 -12.01
C MET A 55 32.83 -20.40 -13.06
N LEU A 56 32.20 -20.18 -14.21
CA LEU A 56 32.21 -21.13 -15.32
C LEU A 56 33.31 -20.73 -16.32
N ASN A 57 33.19 -21.16 -17.57
CA ASN A 57 34.05 -20.71 -18.67
C ASN A 57 33.59 -19.34 -19.23
N GLU A 58 33.40 -18.37 -18.35
CA GLU A 58 32.92 -17.02 -18.66
C GLU A 58 33.92 -15.96 -18.20
N ASN A 59 33.74 -14.71 -18.61
CA ASN A 59 34.56 -13.61 -18.10
C ASN A 59 34.05 -13.10 -16.74
N ILE A 60 34.90 -12.39 -16.00
CA ILE A 60 34.60 -11.88 -14.65
C ILE A 60 33.33 -11.01 -14.63
N SER A 61 33.09 -10.21 -15.66
CA SER A 61 31.90 -9.34 -15.74
C SER A 61 30.61 -10.16 -15.84
N SER A 62 30.61 -11.20 -16.70
CA SER A 62 29.49 -12.13 -16.83
C SER A 62 29.22 -12.92 -15.55
N MET A 63 30.29 -13.40 -14.89
CA MET A 63 30.17 -14.06 -13.58
C MET A 63 29.54 -13.11 -12.54
N TYR A 64 30.03 -11.87 -12.47
CA TYR A 64 29.54 -10.86 -11.53
C TYR A 64 28.07 -10.51 -11.77
N ALA A 65 27.63 -10.45 -13.03
CA ALA A 65 26.22 -10.23 -13.37
C ALA A 65 25.33 -11.35 -12.83
N ARG A 66 25.66 -12.63 -13.09
CA ARG A 66 24.90 -13.78 -12.58
C ARG A 66 24.85 -13.80 -11.05
N PHE A 67 25.97 -13.46 -10.41
CA PHE A 67 26.03 -13.37 -8.95
C PHE A 67 25.07 -12.29 -8.43
N ASN A 68 25.10 -11.09 -9.01
CA ASN A 68 24.18 -10.02 -8.61
C ASN A 68 22.72 -10.38 -8.88
N ASP A 69 22.41 -11.09 -9.95
CA ASP A 69 21.03 -11.53 -10.22
C ASP A 69 20.50 -12.44 -9.08
N ILE A 70 21.34 -13.34 -8.56
CA ILE A 70 20.99 -14.20 -7.42
C ILE A 70 20.78 -13.35 -6.15
N ILE A 71 21.72 -12.45 -5.84
CA ILE A 71 21.64 -11.59 -4.64
C ILE A 71 20.43 -10.66 -4.71
N ASN A 72 20.18 -10.02 -5.86
CA ASN A 72 19.03 -9.15 -6.06
C ASN A 72 17.71 -9.91 -5.92
N SER A 73 17.65 -11.14 -6.44
CA SER A 73 16.46 -11.99 -6.32
C SER A 73 16.20 -12.40 -4.86
N LEU A 74 17.25 -12.71 -4.09
CA LEU A 74 17.13 -13.00 -2.66
C LEU A 74 16.66 -11.77 -1.87
N LYS A 75 17.24 -10.60 -2.14
CA LYS A 75 16.88 -9.34 -1.49
C LYS A 75 15.43 -8.93 -1.78
N ALA A 76 14.97 -9.10 -3.02
CA ALA A 76 13.58 -8.82 -3.37
C ALA A 76 12.58 -9.68 -2.57
N ILE A 77 12.94 -10.93 -2.25
CA ILE A 77 12.11 -11.82 -1.43
C ILE A 77 12.17 -11.41 0.05
N GLU A 78 13.31 -10.95 0.56
CA GLU A 78 13.44 -10.40 1.91
C GLU A 78 12.55 -9.16 2.09
N GLU A 79 12.59 -8.24 1.13
CA GLU A 79 11.73 -7.05 1.12
C GLU A 79 10.24 -7.41 1.01
N GLU A 80 9.87 -8.42 0.21
CA GLU A 80 8.50 -8.95 0.16
C GLU A 80 8.06 -9.56 1.50
N LYS A 81 8.97 -10.29 2.17
CA LYS A 81 8.71 -10.84 3.49
C LYS A 81 8.49 -9.74 4.52
N ASP A 82 9.29 -8.68 4.51
CA ASP A 82 9.11 -7.56 5.43
C ASP A 82 7.72 -6.93 5.32
N LEU A 83 7.19 -6.80 4.10
CA LEU A 83 5.81 -6.33 3.88
C LEU A 83 4.75 -7.29 4.45
N SER A 84 5.01 -8.60 4.43
CA SER A 84 4.13 -9.61 5.06
C SER A 84 4.31 -9.73 6.58
N THR A 85 5.42 -9.23 7.13
CA THR A 85 5.69 -9.22 8.58
C THR A 85 5.11 -8.01 9.29
N LEU A 86 4.81 -6.94 8.55
CA LEU A 86 3.95 -5.88 9.07
C LEU A 86 2.59 -6.54 9.36
N PRO A 87 2.15 -6.60 10.62
CA PRO A 87 0.87 -7.21 10.94
C PRO A 87 -0.19 -6.49 10.12
N LEU A 88 -1.15 -7.25 9.58
CA LEU A 88 -2.26 -6.71 8.79
C LEU A 88 -2.96 -5.54 9.52
N GLU A 89 -2.90 -5.53 10.86
CA GLU A 89 -3.35 -4.47 11.76
C GLU A 89 -2.61 -3.14 11.57
N ASP A 90 -1.30 -3.16 11.30
CA ASP A 90 -0.50 -1.96 11.02
C ASP A 90 -0.79 -1.42 9.61
N LEU A 91 -0.99 -2.31 8.64
CA LEU A 91 -1.39 -1.93 7.28
C LEU A 91 -2.82 -1.37 7.27
N LEU A 92 -3.74 -2.02 7.98
CA LEU A 92 -5.11 -1.56 8.18
C LEU A 92 -5.16 -0.24 8.95
N GLY A 93 -4.33 -0.08 9.99
CA GLY A 93 -4.18 1.16 10.73
C GLY A 93 -3.64 2.30 9.85
N SER A 94 -2.64 2.00 9.01
CA SER A 94 -2.09 2.95 8.03
C SER A 94 -3.14 3.35 6.98
N LEU A 95 -3.93 2.39 6.50
CA LEU A 95 -5.01 2.63 5.53
C LEU A 95 -6.14 3.47 6.15
N MET A 96 -6.59 3.12 7.37
CA MET A 96 -7.59 3.89 8.10
C MET A 96 -7.12 5.32 8.40
N ALA A 97 -5.86 5.50 8.80
CA ALA A 97 -5.27 6.82 9.02
C ALA A 97 -5.21 7.63 7.72
N HIS A 98 -4.90 6.99 6.60
CA HIS A 98 -4.90 7.61 5.29
C HIS A 98 -6.31 8.03 4.84
N GLU A 99 -7.31 7.15 4.96
CA GLU A 99 -8.71 7.44 4.62
C GLU A 99 -9.31 8.54 5.51
N LEU A 100 -8.98 8.55 6.81
CA LEU A 100 -9.39 9.60 7.74
C LEU A 100 -8.79 10.95 7.31
N ARG A 101 -7.49 10.98 6.99
CA ARG A 101 -6.81 12.19 6.51
C ARG A 101 -7.38 12.70 5.20
N MET A 102 -7.72 11.81 4.26
CA MET A 102 -8.40 12.18 3.01
C MET A 102 -9.81 12.74 3.26
N SER A 103 -10.54 12.16 4.22
CA SER A 103 -11.89 12.60 4.60
C SER A 103 -11.89 13.96 5.29
N ASP A 104 -10.89 14.23 6.13
CA ASP A 104 -10.70 15.54 6.77
C ASP A 104 -10.27 16.60 5.75
N GLN A 105 -9.45 16.23 4.76
CA GLN A 105 -9.04 17.14 3.70
C GLN A 105 -10.21 17.48 2.74
N ALA A 106 -11.14 16.55 2.49
CA ALA A 106 -12.36 16.79 1.72
C ALA A 106 -13.37 17.71 2.44
N LYS A 107 -13.36 17.74 3.78
CA LYS A 107 -14.18 18.67 4.59
C LYS A 107 -13.54 20.05 4.76
N ASN A 108 -12.23 20.17 4.52
CA ASN A 108 -11.44 21.38 4.72
C ASN A 108 -11.00 22.02 3.39
N GLU A 109 -11.86 22.05 2.37
CA GLU A 109 -11.73 23.03 1.28
C GLU A 109 -11.84 24.45 1.89
N PRO A 110 -10.78 25.29 1.86
CA PRO A 110 -10.91 26.65 2.33
C PRO A 110 -11.81 27.40 1.36
N LYS A 111 -13.07 27.63 1.74
CA LYS A 111 -13.91 28.66 1.12
C LYS A 111 -13.08 29.95 1.09
N LYS A 112 -12.68 30.36 -0.11
CA LYS A 112 -11.95 31.62 -0.36
C LYS A 112 -12.65 32.74 0.40
N LYS A 113 -12.10 33.18 1.53
CA LYS A 113 -12.59 34.36 2.25
C LYS A 113 -12.06 35.58 1.52
N THR A 114 -12.88 36.14 0.65
CA THR A 114 -12.66 37.46 0.05
C THR A 114 -12.56 38.48 1.19
N ILE A 115 -11.41 39.12 1.34
CA ILE A 115 -11.21 40.16 2.34
C ILE A 115 -11.80 41.45 1.77
N ALA A 116 -13.06 41.75 2.11
CA ALA A 116 -13.65 43.04 1.80
C ALA A 116 -13.17 44.07 2.84
N LEU A 117 -12.37 45.04 2.39
CA LEU A 117 -11.98 46.22 3.16
C LEU A 117 -13.21 47.11 3.36
N LYS A 118 -13.64 47.28 4.62
CA LYS A 118 -14.66 48.26 4.99
C LYS A 118 -13.93 49.54 5.41
N VAL A 119 -14.13 50.61 4.65
CA VAL A 119 -13.73 51.96 5.04
C VAL A 119 -14.76 52.44 6.06
N SER A 120 -14.31 52.73 7.29
CA SER A 120 -15.15 53.40 8.28
C SER A 120 -15.20 54.87 7.91
N LYS A 121 -16.37 55.34 7.53
CA LYS A 121 -16.69 56.76 7.43
C LYS A 121 -17.33 57.14 8.76
N ASP A 122 -16.57 57.86 9.58
CA ASP A 122 -17.10 58.53 10.78
C ASP A 122 -18.02 59.66 10.30
N GLU A 123 -19.30 59.57 10.63
CA GLU A 123 -20.20 60.73 10.66
C GLU A 123 -20.95 60.71 12.00
N GLU A 124 -20.75 61.75 12.79
CA GLU A 124 -21.69 62.25 13.80
C GLU A 124 -21.39 63.76 13.93
N SER A 125 -22.25 64.60 13.32
CA SER A 125 -23.22 65.52 13.97
C SER A 125 -22.61 66.91 14.25
N ASP A 126 -23.25 68.06 14.09
CA ASP A 126 -24.66 68.43 14.22
C ASP A 126 -25.05 69.64 13.35
N GLU A 127 -26.33 69.62 12.98
CA GLU A 127 -27.34 70.63 12.64
C GLU A 127 -27.06 72.17 12.65
N ASP A 128 -27.43 72.78 11.51
CA ASP A 128 -28.27 73.98 11.25
C ASP A 128 -28.07 75.37 11.94
N LYS A 129 -27.79 76.35 11.05
CA LYS A 129 -28.43 77.69 10.82
C LYS A 129 -28.41 78.79 11.90
N ASP A 130 -27.75 79.91 11.59
CA ASP A 130 -28.36 81.16 11.05
C ASP A 130 -27.30 82.04 10.37
#